data_AF-D8MTV4-F1
#
_entry.id   AF-D8MTV4-F1
#
_cell.length_a   1.000
_cell.length_b   1.000
_cell.length_c   1.000
_cell.angle_alpha   90.00
_cell.angle_beta   90.00
_cell.angle_gamma   90.00
#
_symmetry.space_group_name_H-M   'P 1'
#
loop_
_entity.id
_entity.type
_entity.pdbx_description
1 polymer ?
#
loop_
_entity_poly.entity_id
_entity_poly.type
_entity_poly.pdbx_seq_one_letter_code
_entity_poly.pdbx_strand_id
1 'polypeptide(L)'
;MMLPSGEKVFAEERFFIINTEKSEIDCSGWSRNEKNVIRDHYWWAVEELKQNNETIFPRDLLINILERSSQQLFMSLEHENSGNRKAWPGHS
;
A
#
# COMPACT_ATOMS: atom_id res chain seq x y z
N MET A 1 -18.00 4.65 -15.95
CA MET A 1 -17.26 3.78 -16.89
C MET A 1 -18.18 3.39 -18.05
N MET A 2 -17.62 3.04 -19.21
CA MET A 2 -18.38 2.44 -20.30
C MET A 2 -17.93 0.98 -20.45
N LEU A 3 -18.88 0.05 -20.37
CA LEU A 3 -18.58 -1.37 -20.56
C LEU A 3 -18.26 -1.68 -22.03
N PRO A 4 -17.59 -2.80 -22.34
CA PRO A 4 -17.38 -3.24 -23.73
C PRO A 4 -18.68 -3.39 -24.55
N SER A 5 -19.82 -3.58 -23.88
CA SER A 5 -21.16 -3.59 -24.48
C SER A 5 -21.67 -2.21 -24.94
N GLY A 6 -21.00 -1.12 -24.55
CA GLY A 6 -21.43 0.27 -24.80
C GLY A 6 -22.32 0.86 -23.70
N GLU A 7 -22.70 0.08 -22.70
CA GLU A 7 -23.48 0.56 -21.57
C GLU A 7 -22.66 1.52 -20.69
N LYS A 8 -23.26 2.64 -20.29
CA LYS A 8 -22.67 3.55 -19.30
C LYS A 8 -23.07 3.12 -17.91
N VAL A 9 -22.08 2.77 -17.10
CA VAL A 9 -22.29 2.36 -15.71
C VAL A 9 -21.59 3.32 -14.76
N PHE A 10 -22.20 3.54 -13.59
CA PHE A 10 -21.50 4.13 -12.46
C PHE A 10 -20.62 3.07 -11.82
N ALA A 11 -19.37 3.43 -11.54
CA ALA A 11 -18.43 2.56 -10.85
C ALA A 11 -17.92 3.32 -9.62
N GLU A 12 -18.02 2.69 -8.46
CA GLU A 12 -17.42 3.17 -7.22
C GLU A 12 -16.20 2.29 -6.92
N GLU A 13 -15.04 2.91 -6.74
CA GLU A 13 -13.78 2.22 -6.43
C GLU A 13 -13.30 2.66 -5.06
N ARG A 14 -12.85 1.70 -4.25
CA ARG A 14 -12.32 1.94 -2.91
C ARG A 14 -10.97 1.25 -2.79
N PHE A 15 -9.98 1.99 -2.30
CA PHE A 15 -8.62 1.52 -2.11
C PHE A 15 -8.30 1.47 -0.62
N PHE A 16 -7.59 0.42 -0.20
CA PHE A 16 -7.23 0.18 1.19
C PHE A 16 -5.73 -0.04 1.31
N ILE A 17 -5.16 0.39 2.44
CA ILE A 17 -3.79 0.08 2.83
C ILE A 17 -3.85 -0.70 4.13
N ILE A 18 -3.15 -1.82 4.15
CA ILE A 18 -3.11 -2.74 5.28
C ILE A 18 -1.65 -2.99 5.61
N ASN A 19 -1.29 -2.81 6.89
CA ASN A 19 0.03 -3.17 7.39
C ASN A 19 -0.05 -4.61 7.93
N THR A 20 0.81 -5.49 7.44
CA THR A 20 0.86 -6.91 7.82
C THR A 20 2.30 -7.38 7.88
N GLU A 21 2.59 -8.31 8.77
CA GLU A 21 3.90 -8.96 8.88
C GLU A 21 4.07 -10.08 7.83
N LYS A 22 2.97 -10.60 7.29
CA LYS A 22 2.97 -11.71 6.32
C LYS A 22 2.62 -11.21 4.92
N SER A 23 3.38 -11.69 3.93
CA SER A 23 3.20 -11.42 2.50
C SER A 23 2.57 -12.59 1.73
N GLU A 24 2.27 -13.70 2.39
CA GLU A 24 1.61 -14.86 1.78
C GLU A 24 0.19 -14.48 1.33
N ILE A 25 -0.18 -14.85 0.11
CA ILE A 25 -1.52 -14.62 -0.43
C ILE A 25 -2.30 -15.93 -0.43
N ASP A 26 -3.47 -15.92 0.21
CA ASP A 26 -4.44 -17.01 0.15
C ASP A 26 -5.57 -16.68 -0.81
N CYS A 27 -5.64 -17.42 -1.92
CA CYS A 27 -6.67 -17.28 -2.95
C CYS A 27 -7.77 -18.35 -2.87
N SER A 28 -7.74 -19.22 -1.84
CA SER A 28 -8.67 -20.35 -1.71
C SER A 28 -10.14 -19.91 -1.69
N GLY A 29 -10.41 -18.74 -1.09
CA GLY A 29 -11.74 -18.14 -0.98
C GLY A 29 -12.25 -17.39 -2.22
N TRP A 30 -11.47 -17.29 -3.31
CA TRP A 30 -11.90 -16.53 -4.48
C TRP A 30 -13.15 -17.12 -5.14
N SER A 31 -14.08 -16.24 -5.46
CA SER A 31 -15.25 -16.52 -6.29
C SER A 31 -14.84 -16.92 -7.70
N ARG A 32 -15.78 -17.51 -8.44
CA ARG A 32 -15.56 -17.89 -9.84
C ARG A 32 -15.26 -16.68 -10.74
N ASN A 33 -15.83 -15.52 -10.44
CA ASN A 33 -15.58 -14.30 -11.21
C ASN A 33 -14.15 -13.79 -10.98
N GLU A 34 -13.70 -13.75 -9.72
CA GLU A 34 -12.34 -13.32 -9.38
C GLU A 34 -11.28 -14.21 -10.02
N LYS A 35 -11.48 -15.53 -10.00
CA LYS A 35 -10.59 -16.48 -10.68
C LYS A 35 -10.52 -16.30 -12.20
N ASN A 36 -11.55 -15.71 -12.82
CA ASN A 36 -11.56 -15.46 -14.26
C ASN A 36 -10.84 -14.18 -14.65
N VAL A 37 -10.80 -13.18 -13.76
CA VAL A 37 -10.27 -11.84 -14.05
C VAL A 37 -8.92 -11.56 -13.40
N ILE A 38 -8.58 -12.25 -12.30
CA ILE A 38 -7.31 -12.11 -11.58
C ILE A 38 -6.44 -13.32 -11.91
N ARG A 39 -5.25 -13.06 -12.44
CA ARG A 39 -4.30 -14.10 -12.86
C ARG A 39 -3.18 -14.28 -11.86
N ASP A 40 -2.44 -13.21 -11.62
CA ASP A 40 -1.22 -13.21 -10.83
C ASP A 40 -1.20 -12.04 -9.85
N HIS A 41 -0.31 -12.12 -8.87
CA HIS A 41 -0.06 -11.08 -7.88
C HIS A 41 1.43 -10.81 -7.77
N TYR A 42 1.78 -9.55 -7.47
CA TYR A 42 3.16 -9.14 -7.26
C TYR A 42 3.23 -8.07 -6.17
N TRP A 43 4.18 -8.20 -5.26
CA TRP A 43 4.46 -7.19 -4.24
C TRP A 43 5.48 -6.19 -4.79
N TRP A 44 5.03 -4.96 -4.98
CA TRP A 44 5.85 -3.91 -5.58
C TRP A 44 6.59 -3.09 -4.51
N ALA A 45 7.87 -2.85 -4.74
CA ALA A 45 8.56 -1.73 -4.09
C ALA A 45 8.09 -0.39 -4.68
N VAL A 46 8.20 0.69 -3.92
CA VAL A 46 7.79 2.03 -4.37
C VAL A 46 8.58 2.47 -5.60
N GLU A 47 9.87 2.14 -5.65
CA GLU A 47 10.76 2.43 -6.77
C GLU A 47 10.32 1.70 -8.05
N GLU A 48 9.88 0.45 -7.93
CA GLU A 48 9.36 -0.33 -9.05
C GLU A 48 8.04 0.27 -9.56
N LEU A 49 7.16 0.70 -8.65
CA LEU A 49 5.96 1.44 -9.04
C LEU A 49 6.29 2.72 -9.80
N LYS A 50 7.41 3.39 -9.54
CA LYS A 50 7.84 4.62 -10.26
C LYS A 50 8.48 4.33 -11.62
N GLN A 51 9.11 3.18 -11.79
CA GLN A 51 9.88 2.86 -13.00
C GLN A 51 9.14 1.95 -13.98
N ASN A 52 8.12 1.21 -13.52
CA ASN A 52 7.41 0.27 -14.39
C ASN A 52 6.57 0.98 -15.47
N ASN A 53 6.52 0.38 -16.66
CA ASN A 53 5.69 0.78 -17.80
C ASN A 53 4.40 -0.05 -17.94
N GLU A 54 4.16 -1.01 -17.04
CA GLU A 54 2.91 -1.73 -16.93
C GLU A 54 1.75 -0.80 -16.53
N THR A 55 0.52 -1.21 -16.87
CA THR A 55 -0.68 -0.48 -16.46
C THR A 55 -0.99 -0.79 -15.00
N ILE A 56 -0.57 0.12 -14.11
CA ILE A 56 -0.86 0.06 -12.69
C ILE A 56 -1.89 1.14 -12.36
N PHE A 57 -2.98 0.77 -11.70
CA PHE A 57 -4.05 1.70 -11.34
C PHE A 57 -4.49 1.49 -9.89
N PRO A 58 -4.59 2.55 -9.07
CA PRO A 58 -4.26 3.95 -9.34
C PRO A 58 -2.80 4.24 -8.95
N ARG A 59 -1.87 4.20 -9.92
CA ARG A 59 -0.41 4.33 -9.68
C ARG A 59 -0.04 5.56 -8.85
N ASP A 60 -0.48 6.74 -9.26
CA ASP A 60 -0.07 7.99 -8.60
C ASP A 60 -0.63 8.10 -7.18
N LEU A 61 -1.85 7.59 -6.94
CA LEU A 61 -2.44 7.54 -5.60
C LEU A 61 -1.64 6.60 -4.69
N LEU A 62 -1.26 5.41 -5.20
CA LEU A 62 -0.46 4.44 -4.45
C LEU A 62 0.89 5.02 -4.04
N ILE A 63 1.64 5.59 -4.98
CA ILE A 63 2.95 6.21 -4.71
C ILE A 63 2.82 7.31 -3.65
N ASN A 64 1.85 8.22 -3.82
CA ASN A 64 1.65 9.33 -2.90
C ASN A 64 1.31 8.89 -1.47
N ILE A 65 0.48 7.85 -1.29
CA ILE A 65 0.12 7.40 0.05
C ILE A 65 1.29 6.63 0.69
N LEU A 66 1.98 5.78 -0.06
CA LEU A 66 3.11 5.00 0.46
C LEU A 66 4.24 5.91 0.96
N GLU A 67 4.60 6.96 0.21
CA GLU A 67 5.63 7.92 0.63
C GLU A 67 5.26 8.70 1.89
N ARG A 68 3.97 9.05 2.06
CA ARG A 68 3.48 9.74 3.26
C ARG A 68 3.47 8.85 4.48
N SER A 69 3.08 7.58 4.32
CA SER A 69 3.06 6.60 5.40
C SER A 69 4.46 6.36 5.99
N SER A 70 5.49 6.32 5.14
CA SER A 70 6.89 6.23 5.59
C SER A 70 7.33 7.42 6.44
N GLN A 71 6.89 8.64 6.09
CA GLN A 71 7.20 9.86 6.85
C GLN A 71 6.51 9.89 8.21
N GLN A 72 5.26 9.44 8.29
CA GLN A 72 4.52 9.37 9.55
C GLN A 72 5.11 8.36 10.52
N LEU A 73 5.54 7.19 10.03
CA LEU A 73 6.24 6.20 10.85
C LEU A 73 7.57 6.75 11.38
N PHE A 74 8.35 7.42 10.54
CA PHE A 74 9.62 8.04 10.94
C PHE A 74 9.43 9.13 11.99
N MET A 75 8.43 10.01 11.83
CA MET A 75 8.11 11.03 12.83
C MET A 75 7.60 10.44 14.16
N SER A 76 6.88 9.31 14.09
CA SER A 76 6.37 8.63 15.30
C SER A 76 7.49 7.97 16.11
N LEU A 77 8.47 7.37 15.42
CA LEU A 77 9.65 6.77 16.04
C LEU A 77 10.58 7.83 16.66
N GLU A 78 10.77 8.98 16.01
CA GLU A 78 11.54 10.11 16.57
C GLU A 78 10.87 10.68 17.83
N HIS A 79 9.53 10.79 17.84
CA HIS A 79 8.80 11.28 19.01
C HIS A 79 8.93 10.33 20.21
N GLU A 80 8.85 9.02 19.98
CA GLU A 80 9.05 7.97 20.99
C GLU A 80 10.49 7.97 21.52
N ASN A 81 11.49 8.13 20.65
CA ASN A 81 12.90 8.12 21.04
C ASN A 81 13.34 9.44 21.72
N SER A 82 12.64 10.55 21.48
CA SER A 82 12.90 11.83 22.17
C SER A 82 12.53 11.80 23.66
N GLY A 83 11.59 10.93 24.06
CA GLY A 83 11.15 10.74 25.45
C GLY A 83 12.13 9.95 26.33
N ASN A 84 13.14 9.30 25.74
CA ASN A 84 14.06 8.41 26.47
C ASN A 84 15.47 8.99 26.68
N ARG A 85 15.68 10.30 26.46
CA ARG A 85 16.88 10.99 26.95
C ARG A 85 16.76 11.29 28.45
N LYS A 86 16.72 10.24 29.28
CA LYS A 86 17.03 10.40 30.70
C LYS A 86 18.52 10.72 30.81
N ALA A 87 18.81 11.95 31.23
CA ALA A 87 20.13 12.42 31.57
C ALA A 87 20.83 11.39 32.47
N TRP A 88 21.96 10.87 32.01
CA TRP A 88 22.94 10.22 32.87
C TRP A 88 23.44 11.28 33.86
N PRO A 89 23.30 11.11 35.19
CA PRO A 89 24.09 11.89 36.12
C PRO A 89 25.47 11.25 36.16
N GLY A 90 26.38 11.78 35.33
CA GLY A 90 27.80 11.55 35.49
C GLY A 90 28.29 12.21 36.77
N HIS A 91 28.98 11.41 37.58
CA HIS A 91 30.11 11.76 38.45
C HIS A 91 30.09 13.15 39.13
N SER A 92 29.87 13.16 40.44
CA SER A 92 30.85 13.51 41.51
C SER A 92 30.10 13.84 42.80
#